data_AF-A0A1G6PPX2-F1
#
_entry.id   AF-A0A1G6PPX2-F1
#
_cell.length_a   1.000
_cell.length_b   1.000
_cell.length_c   1.000
_cell.angle_alpha   90.00
_cell.angle_beta   90.00
_cell.angle_gamma   90.00
#
_symmetry.space_group_name_H-M   'P 1'
#
loop_
_entity.id
_entity.type
_entity.pdbx_description
1 polymer ?
#
loop_
_entity_poly.entity_id
_entity_poly.type
_entity_poly.pdbx_seq_one_letter_code
_entity_poly.pdbx_strand_id
1 'polypeptide(L)'
;MKHIYLYNKDTGAYIGDDVIFPRQEEIRGMVTKTRIETVVIGTEEADGYKYPIYGNEEVRYEEEDVIGYKDVYDIPDNATEIPLPQPNWKPVFKDGKWIETITQEELDELNKPQIPQPSELDKLKKQQELMQQALDELIISSI
;
A
#
# COMPACT_ATOMS: atom_id res chain seq x y z
N MET A 1 2.00 6.62 5.86
CA MET A 1 1.83 5.47 4.93
C MET A 1 2.01 4.19 5.72
N LYS A 2 1.21 3.16 5.44
CA LYS A 2 1.29 1.86 6.11
C LYS A 2 1.37 0.76 5.07
N HIS A 3 2.24 -0.22 5.31
CA HIS A 3 2.25 -1.47 4.57
C HIS A 3 1.19 -2.40 5.14
N ILE A 4 0.39 -2.98 4.25
CA ILE A 4 -0.64 -3.95 4.59
C ILE A 4 -0.44 -5.22 3.76
N TYR A 5 -0.85 -6.33 4.33
CA TYR A 5 -0.79 -7.65 3.72
C TYR A 5 -2.22 -8.12 3.47
N LEU A 6 -2.53 -8.34 2.20
CA LEU A 6 -3.84 -8.75 1.73
C LEU A 6 -3.97 -10.27 1.81
N TYR A 7 -5.12 -10.72 2.28
CA TYR A 7 -5.50 -12.12 2.30
C TYR A 7 -6.89 -12.31 1.70
N ASN A 8 -7.19 -13.53 1.26
CA ASN A 8 -8.51 -13.90 0.77
C ASN A 8 -9.47 -14.06 1.96
N LYS A 9 -10.64 -13.40 1.93
CA LYS A 9 -11.60 -13.42 3.06
C LYS A 9 -12.15 -14.82 3.35
N ASP A 10 -12.31 -15.65 2.33
CA ASP A 10 -12.91 -16.98 2.44
C ASP A 10 -11.87 -18.03 2.87
N THR A 11 -10.66 -17.96 2.32
CA THR A 11 -9.62 -18.98 2.53
C THR A 11 -8.52 -18.57 3.49
N GLY A 12 -8.39 -17.28 3.80
CA GLY A 12 -7.26 -16.70 4.54
C GLY A 12 -5.94 -16.68 3.75
N ALA A 13 -5.91 -17.19 2.51
CA ALA A 13 -4.67 -17.29 1.75
C ALA A 13 -4.09 -15.92 1.43
N TYR A 14 -2.77 -15.78 1.60
CA TYR A 14 -2.05 -14.56 1.20
C TYR A 14 -2.24 -14.26 -0.29
N ILE A 15 -2.55 -13.00 -0.60
CA ILE A 15 -2.75 -12.50 -1.97
C ILE A 15 -1.57 -11.64 -2.40
N GLY A 16 -1.11 -10.73 -1.54
CA GLY A 16 -0.09 -9.75 -1.87
C GLY A 16 0.07 -8.69 -0.79
N ASP A 17 0.97 -7.74 -1.03
CA ASP A 17 1.18 -6.54 -0.22
C ASP A 17 0.66 -5.29 -0.93
N ASP A 18 0.24 -4.31 -0.13
CA ASP A 18 -0.19 -3.00 -0.61
C ASP A 18 0.23 -1.89 0.38
N VAL A 19 0.20 -0.65 -0.07
CA VAL A 19 0.53 0.53 0.73
C VAL A 19 -0.65 1.47 0.77
N ILE A 20 -1.17 1.70 1.97
CA ILE A 20 -2.25 2.66 2.19
C ILE A 20 -1.72 3.99 2.71
N PHE A 21 -2.33 5.07 2.21
CA PHE A 21 -2.08 6.43 2.66
C PHE A 21 -3.17 6.84 3.64
N PRO A 22 -2.84 7.62 4.67
CA PRO A 22 -3.84 8.13 5.58
C PRO A 22 -4.73 9.15 4.85
N ARG A 23 -6.02 9.17 5.21
CA ARG A 23 -6.88 10.32 4.99
C ARG A 23 -6.76 11.29 6.17
N GLN A 24 -6.86 12.57 5.90
CA GLN A 24 -6.87 13.59 6.93
C GLN A 24 -8.32 13.84 7.38
N GLU A 25 -8.55 13.73 8.69
CA GLU A 25 -9.78 14.19 9.32
C GLU A 25 -9.53 15.49 10.06
N GLU A 26 -10.40 16.48 9.82
CA GLU A 26 -10.37 17.75 10.53
C GLU A 26 -10.81 17.54 11.98
N ILE A 27 -10.02 18.07 12.90
CA ILE A 27 -10.40 18.23 14.30
C ILE A 27 -10.94 19.65 14.41
N ARG A 28 -12.23 19.78 14.73
CA ARG A 28 -12.88 21.07 14.93
C ARG A 28 -12.93 21.40 16.42
N GLY A 29 -12.73 22.66 16.75
CA GLY A 29 -12.73 23.15 18.12
C GLY A 29 -13.01 24.64 18.19
N MET A 30 -13.37 25.11 19.37
CA MET A 30 -13.63 26.52 19.59
C MET A 30 -12.30 27.29 19.60
N VAL A 31 -12.19 28.30 18.74
CA VAL A 31 -11.03 29.19 18.67
C VAL A 31 -11.46 30.63 18.94
N THR A 32 -10.63 31.37 19.66
CA THR A 32 -10.82 32.81 19.82
C THR A 32 -10.20 33.53 18.62
N LYS A 33 -11.04 34.20 17.84
CA LYS A 33 -10.63 35.07 16.73
C LYS A 33 -10.83 36.53 17.12
N THR A 34 -10.11 37.41 16.44
CA THR A 34 -10.27 38.86 16.58
C THR A 34 -10.71 39.44 15.25
N ARG A 35 -11.70 40.34 15.28
CA ARG A 35 -12.05 41.18 14.12
C ARG A 35 -12.00 42.65 14.52
N ILE A 36 -11.76 43.50 13.52
CA ILE A 36 -11.85 44.95 13.70
C ILE A 36 -13.27 45.38 13.38
N GLU A 37 -13.92 46.05 14.31
CA GLU A 37 -15.20 46.70 14.09
C GLU A 37 -15.03 48.21 14.05
N THR A 38 -15.74 48.85 13.12
CA THR A 38 -15.80 50.31 13.06
C THR A 38 -16.86 50.80 14.04
N VAL A 39 -16.43 51.54 15.06
CA VAL A 39 -17.27 52.08 16.12
C VAL A 39 -17.20 53.60 16.13
N VAL A 40 -18.22 54.24 16.67
CA VAL A 40 -18.22 55.70 16.86
C VAL A 40 -17.42 56.02 18.11
N ILE A 41 -16.27 56.68 17.95
CA ILE A 41 -15.36 57.04 19.05
C ILE A 41 -15.51 58.48 19.51
N GLY A 42 -16.24 59.30 18.75
CA GLY A 42 -16.43 60.71 19.06
C GLY A 42 -17.44 61.37 18.15
N THR A 43 -17.65 62.66 18.36
CA THR A 43 -18.52 63.48 17.52
C THR A 43 -17.85 64.84 17.34
N GLU A 44 -17.73 65.28 16.10
CA GLU A 44 -17.27 66.62 15.73
C GLU A 44 -18.47 67.49 15.37
N GLU A 45 -18.45 68.77 15.75
CA GLU A 45 -19.49 69.73 15.39
C GLU A 45 -18.91 70.78 14.44
N ALA A 46 -19.51 70.90 13.26
CA ALA A 46 -19.14 71.87 12.24
C ALA A 46 -20.43 72.43 11.60
N ASP A 47 -20.51 73.76 11.49
CA ASP A 47 -21.65 74.48 10.89
C ASP A 47 -23.04 74.12 11.48
N GLY A 48 -23.09 73.78 12.77
CA GLY A 48 -24.34 73.38 13.47
C GLY A 48 -24.78 71.94 13.20
N TYR A 49 -23.99 71.15 12.47
CA TYR A 49 -24.22 69.73 12.24
C TYR A 49 -23.20 68.88 13.03
N LYS A 50 -23.66 67.71 13.50
CA LYS A 50 -22.85 66.75 14.24
C LYS A 50 -22.44 65.59 13.34
N TYR A 51 -21.14 65.36 13.24
CA TYR A 51 -20.55 64.28 12.45
C TYR A 51 -19.92 63.23 13.36
N PRO A 52 -20.25 61.94 13.20
CA PRO A 52 -19.60 60.88 13.97
C PRO A 52 -18.15 60.70 13.52
N ILE A 53 -17.24 60.64 14.49
CA ILE A 53 -15.86 60.23 14.27
C ILE A 53 -15.79 58.72 14.46
N TYR A 54 -15.34 58.01 13.44
CA TYR A 54 -15.20 56.56 13.46
C TYR A 54 -13.79 56.15 13.88
N GLY A 55 -13.72 55.11 14.70
CA GLY A 55 -12.49 54.44 15.09
C GLY A 55 -12.63 52.93 14.95
N ASN A 56 -11.52 52.23 15.15
CA ASN A 56 -11.44 50.79 15.05
C ASN A 56 -11.30 50.18 16.45
N GLU A 57 -12.15 49.21 16.77
CA GLU A 57 -12.08 48.43 18.00
C GLU A 57 -11.79 46.96 17.65
N GLU A 58 -10.87 46.33 18.40
CA GLU A 58 -10.59 44.90 18.29
C GLU A 58 -11.56 44.11 19.15
N VAL A 59 -12.47 43.38 18.50
CA VAL A 59 -13.47 42.54 19.17
C VAL A 59 -13.05 41.09 19.08
N ARG A 60 -12.97 40.42 20.23
CA ARG A 60 -12.73 38.97 20.33
C ARG A 60 -14.06 38.23 20.28
N TYR A 61 -14.11 37.16 19.50
CA TYR A 61 -15.24 36.25 19.42
C TYR A 61 -14.77 34.81 19.35
N GLU A 62 -15.63 33.89 19.73
CA GLU A 62 -15.37 32.46 19.65
C GLU A 62 -16.10 31.88 18.45
N GLU A 63 -15.40 31.08 17.65
CA GLU A 63 -15.96 30.38 16.49
C GLU A 63 -15.43 28.94 16.45
N GLU A 64 -16.24 28.01 15.96
CA GLU A 64 -15.79 26.64 15.69
C GLU A 64 -14.96 26.62 14.40
N ASP A 65 -13.67 26.35 14.52
CA ASP A 65 -12.73 26.28 13.40
C ASP A 65 -11.90 24.98 13.45
N VAL A 66 -11.19 24.70 12.36
CA VAL A 66 -10.27 23.57 12.27
C VAL A 66 -9.04 23.85 13.14
N ILE A 67 -8.93 23.14 14.25
CA ILE A 67 -7.82 23.26 15.20
C ILE A 67 -6.66 22.29 14.89
N GLY A 68 -6.89 21.32 14.01
CA GLY A 68 -5.86 20.38 13.60
C GLY A 68 -6.39 19.31 12.66
N TYR A 69 -5.49 18.39 12.31
CA TYR A 69 -5.77 17.26 11.44
C TYR A 69 -5.29 15.98 12.09
N LYS A 70 -6.05 14.90 11.91
CA LYS A 70 -5.66 13.56 12.33
C LYS A 70 -5.56 12.64 11.12
N ASP A 71 -4.49 11.86 11.09
CA ASP A 71 -4.32 10.79 10.11
C ASP A 71 -5.19 9.58 10.49
N VAL A 72 -6.08 9.19 9.58
CA VAL A 72 -6.93 8.00 9.69
C VAL A 72 -6.60 7.05 8.55
N TYR A 73 -6.40 5.78 8.87
CA TYR A 73 -6.06 4.75 7.90
C TYR A 73 -7.26 3.83 7.70
N ASP A 74 -7.82 3.84 6.49
CA ASP A 74 -8.93 2.96 6.13
C ASP A 74 -8.37 1.59 5.70
N ILE A 75 -8.11 0.73 6.67
CA ILE A 75 -7.59 -0.62 6.43
C ILE A 75 -8.76 -1.52 5.97
N PRO A 76 -8.67 -2.15 4.79
CA PRO A 76 -9.69 -3.10 4.34
C PRO A 76 -9.83 -4.30 5.27
N ASP A 77 -11.02 -4.89 5.42
CA ASP A 77 -11.18 -6.04 6.35
C ASP A 77 -10.32 -7.25 5.96
N ASN A 78 -9.99 -7.39 4.67
CA ASN A 78 -9.14 -8.46 4.15
C ASN A 78 -7.64 -8.10 4.17
N ALA A 79 -7.27 -7.14 4.98
CA ALA A 79 -5.90 -6.67 5.14
C ALA A 79 -5.45 -6.78 6.60
N THR A 80 -4.17 -7.01 6.79
CA THR A 80 -3.52 -6.99 8.10
C THR A 80 -2.22 -6.20 8.05
N GLU A 81 -1.88 -5.49 9.12
CA GLU A 81 -0.56 -4.84 9.26
C GLU A 81 0.51 -5.83 9.72
N ILE A 82 0.14 -7.08 10.02
CA ILE A 82 1.05 -8.09 10.55
C ILE A 82 1.92 -8.64 9.41
N PRO A 83 3.24 -8.47 9.48
CA PRO A 83 4.15 -9.01 8.48
C PRO A 83 4.14 -10.53 8.49
N LEU A 84 4.38 -11.10 7.30
CA LEU A 84 4.56 -12.54 7.16
C LEU A 84 5.86 -12.96 7.87
N PRO A 85 5.84 -14.01 8.70
CA PRO A 85 7.08 -14.60 9.20
C PRO A 85 7.87 -15.14 7.99
N GLN A 86 9.18 -14.90 7.95
CA GLN A 86 10.05 -15.45 6.91
C GLN A 86 10.98 -16.52 7.50
N PRO A 87 11.22 -17.64 6.78
CA PRO A 87 10.56 -18.09 5.56
C PRO A 87 9.14 -18.65 5.86
N ASN A 88 8.20 -18.51 4.91
CA ASN A 88 6.87 -19.11 5.01
C ASN A 88 6.30 -19.38 3.61
N TRP A 89 5.92 -20.62 3.34
CA TRP A 89 5.35 -21.04 2.06
C TRP A 89 3.84 -21.30 2.19
N LYS A 90 3.07 -20.75 1.25
CA LYS A 90 1.59 -20.73 1.30
C LYS A 90 1.02 -20.27 2.65
N PRO A 91 1.30 -19.02 3.04
CA PRO A 91 0.80 -18.44 4.27
C PRO A 91 -0.72 -18.25 4.23
N VAL A 92 -1.39 -18.64 5.31
CA VAL A 92 -2.82 -18.45 5.54
C VAL A 92 -3.03 -17.64 6.81
N PHE A 93 -3.77 -16.55 6.73
CA PHE A 93 -4.14 -15.72 7.88
C PHE A 93 -5.34 -16.33 8.61
N LYS A 94 -5.12 -16.75 9.86
CA LYS A 94 -6.14 -17.35 10.71
C LYS A 94 -5.92 -16.96 12.16
N ASP A 95 -6.99 -16.68 12.89
CA ASP A 95 -6.96 -16.31 14.31
C ASP A 95 -6.02 -15.12 14.62
N GLY A 96 -5.96 -14.16 13.69
CA GLY A 96 -5.13 -12.95 13.82
C GLY A 96 -3.62 -13.18 13.61
N LYS A 97 -3.21 -14.32 13.05
CA LYS A 97 -1.80 -14.65 12.78
C LYS A 97 -1.63 -15.36 11.44
N TRP A 98 -0.42 -15.26 10.88
CA TRP A 98 -0.02 -16.04 9.71
C TRP A 98 0.36 -17.46 10.13
N ILE A 99 -0.24 -18.45 9.50
CA ILE A 99 0.03 -19.87 9.68
C ILE A 99 0.58 -20.41 8.35
N GLU A 100 1.65 -21.19 8.44
CA GLU A 100 2.19 -21.93 7.30
C GLU A 100 1.37 -23.21 7.09
N THR A 101 0.92 -23.45 5.85
CA THR A 101 0.05 -24.59 5.53
C THR A 101 0.59 -25.49 4.41
N ILE A 102 1.84 -25.27 3.97
CA ILE A 102 2.47 -26.15 2.99
C ILE A 102 2.58 -27.58 3.54
N THR A 103 2.29 -28.58 2.70
CA THR A 103 2.52 -29.99 3.05
C THR A 103 3.95 -30.39 2.72
N GLN A 104 4.48 -31.40 3.43
CA GLN A 104 5.85 -31.91 3.22
C GLN A 104 6.08 -32.32 1.75
N GLU A 105 5.07 -32.87 1.10
CA GLU A 105 5.09 -33.31 -0.31
C GLU A 105 5.27 -32.14 -1.29
N GLU A 106 4.62 -31.01 -1.04
CA GLU A 106 4.78 -29.80 -1.87
C GLU A 106 6.11 -29.12 -1.61
N LEU A 107 6.61 -29.18 -0.37
CA LEU A 107 7.93 -28.68 -0.01
C LEU A 107 9.05 -29.52 -0.65
N ASP A 108 8.85 -30.83 -0.76
CA ASP A 108 9.76 -31.75 -1.46
C ASP A 108 9.74 -31.53 -2.99
N GLU A 109 8.59 -31.20 -3.58
CA GLU A 109 8.51 -30.81 -5.00
C GLU A 109 9.17 -29.45 -5.27
N LEU A 110 9.08 -28.48 -4.35
CA LEU A 110 9.79 -27.20 -4.45
C LEU A 110 11.31 -27.33 -4.29
N ASN A 111 11.75 -28.26 -3.42
CA ASN A 111 13.16 -28.55 -3.20
C ASN A 111 13.73 -29.58 -4.19
N LYS A 112 12.88 -30.16 -5.03
CA LYS A 112 13.35 -31.07 -6.08
C LYS A 112 14.25 -30.27 -7.00
N PRO A 113 15.52 -30.68 -7.21
CA PRO A 113 16.34 -30.02 -8.20
C PRO A 113 15.57 -30.04 -9.50
N GLN A 114 15.38 -28.88 -10.14
CA GLN A 114 14.92 -28.83 -11.52
C GLN A 114 15.86 -29.73 -12.30
N ILE A 115 15.42 -30.95 -12.58
CA ILE A 115 16.14 -31.84 -13.48
C ILE A 115 16.16 -31.02 -14.77
N PRO A 116 17.34 -30.57 -15.25
CA PRO A 116 17.38 -29.76 -16.45
C PRO A 116 16.68 -30.57 -17.52
N GLN A 117 15.49 -30.12 -17.94
CA GLN A 117 14.84 -30.75 -19.07
C GLN A 117 15.84 -30.60 -20.22
N PRO A 118 16.24 -31.70 -20.89
CA PRO A 118 17.21 -31.61 -21.96
C PRO A 118 16.71 -30.56 -22.95
N SER A 119 17.51 -29.51 -23.15
CA SER A 119 17.14 -28.41 -24.00
C SER A 119 16.84 -28.94 -25.41
N GLU A 120 16.08 -28.21 -26.23
CA GLU A 120 15.88 -28.62 -27.62
C GLU A 120 17.21 -28.85 -28.34
N LEU A 121 18.25 -28.14 -27.93
CA LEU A 121 19.62 -28.26 -28.41
C LEU A 121 20.29 -29.59 -28.01
N ASP A 122 20.02 -30.10 -26.80
CA ASP A 122 20.51 -31.42 -26.35
C ASP A 122 19.81 -32.56 -27.09
N LYS A 123 18.51 -32.42 -27.36
CA LYS A 123 17.76 -33.37 -28.20
C LYS A 123 18.30 -33.39 -29.64
N LEU A 124 18.62 -32.21 -30.18
CA LEU A 124 19.17 -32.07 -31.53
C LEU A 124 20.56 -32.70 -31.64
N LYS A 125 21.44 -32.47 -30.66
CA LYS A 125 22.77 -33.10 -30.61
C LYS A 125 22.67 -34.62 -30.56
N LYS A 126 21.77 -35.17 -29.75
CA LYS A 126 21.56 -36.62 -29.65
C LYS A 126 21.03 -37.22 -30.96
N GLN A 127 20.15 -36.50 -31.66
CA GLN A 127 19.70 -36.92 -33.00
C GLN A 127 20.84 -36.88 -34.03
N GLN A 128 21.70 -35.86 -33.98
CA GLN A 128 22.87 -35.79 -34.86
C GLN A 128 23.84 -36.93 -34.60
N GLU A 129 24.17 -37.24 -33.34
CA GLU A 129 25.01 -38.39 -32.98
C GLU A 129 24.44 -39.72 -33.49
N LEU A 130 23.13 -39.96 -33.30
CA LEU A 130 22.48 -41.18 -33.78
C LEU A 130 22.51 -41.28 -35.31
N MET A 131 22.32 -40.16 -36.01
CA MET A 131 22.42 -40.10 -37.46
C MET A 131 23.86 -40.32 -37.94
N GLN A 132 24.84 -39.75 -37.23
CA GLN A 132 26.27 -39.93 -37.50
C GLN A 132 26.68 -41.40 -37.34
N GLN A 133 26.27 -42.05 -36.25
CA GLN A 133 26.52 -43.47 -36.00
C GLN A 133 25.88 -44.36 -37.06
N ALA A 134 24.64 -44.08 -37.46
CA ALA A 134 23.98 -44.84 -38.52
C ALA A 134 24.69 -44.69 -39.88
N LEU A 135 25.21 -43.50 -40.18
CA LEU A 135 26.02 -43.27 -41.39
C LEU A 135 27.37 -43.99 -41.32
N ASP A 136 28.04 -43.94 -40.18
CA ASP A 136 29.32 -44.62 -39.97
C ASP A 136 29.17 -46.15 -40.06
N GLU A 137 28.12 -46.73 -39.48
CA GLU A 137 27.81 -48.17 -39.64
C GLU A 137 27.52 -48.55 -41.10
N LEU A 138 26.80 -47.70 -41.86
CA LEU A 138 26.54 -47.94 -43.28
C LEU A 138 27.82 -47.88 -44.12
N ILE A 139 28.71 -46.93 -43.83
CA ILE A 139 30.01 -46.79 -44.52
C ILE A 139 30.93 -47.96 -44.18
N ILE A 140 30.99 -48.37 -42.92
CA ILE A 140 31.79 -49.53 -42.46
C ILE A 140 31.22 -50.84 -43.04
N SER A 141 29.90 -50.96 -43.21
CA SER A 141 29.27 -52.13 -43.84
C SER A 141 29.43 -52.20 -45.36
N SER A 142 29.89 -51.11 -45.99
CA SER A 142 30.11 -50.98 -47.44
C SER A 142 31.57 -51.20 -47.87
N ILE A 143 32.46 -51.53 -46.92
CA ILE A 143 33.87 -51.89 -47.13
C ILE A 143 34.06 -53.37 -46.81
#